data_AF-A0A7S4J655-F1
#
_entry.id   AF-A0A7S4J655-F1
#
_cell.length_a   1.000
_cell.length_b   1.000
_cell.length_c   1.000
_cell.angle_alpha   90.00
_cell.angle_beta   90.00
_cell.angle_gamma   90.00
#
_symmetry.space_group_name_H-M   'P 1'
#
loop_
_entity.id
_entity.type
_entity.pdbx_description
1 polymer ?
#
loop_
_entity_poly.entity_id
_entity_poly.type
_entity_poly.pdbx_seq_one_letter_code
_entity_poly.pdbx_strand_id
1 'polypeptide(L)'
;DDADLWYDGGGSSSSSSSSSVLFLSGDLPGFLLLASAATLAYSPIFSAGFVWDDSIITDSELVQRWDGVYDLWFRPSNLRNEIHYWPMVYTTFWLEYRLYGLEPFGYHAVNLALHVMNSYLVRRVLNKLGANDSSSWLAASIFALHPARVESVAWVIERKDVLSGLFYLLALVRHPSVGGVDEEEAASASSSSEAEGGNDKRHSAKKQWGYVRAALGYCALGML
;
A
#
# COMPACT_ATOMS: atom_id res chain seq x y z
N ASP A 1 -56.32 7.52 -20.64
CA ASP A 1 -57.00 8.32 -19.61
C ASP A 1 -56.93 7.57 -18.27
N ASP A 2 -55.76 7.16 -17.79
CA ASP A 2 -54.60 7.95 -17.31
C ASP A 2 -54.84 8.69 -15.99
N ALA A 3 -53.91 8.41 -15.08
CA ALA A 3 -53.56 9.14 -13.86
C ALA A 3 -54.50 9.00 -12.64
N ASP A 4 -54.17 8.05 -11.75
CA ASP A 4 -54.42 8.17 -10.30
C ASP A 4 -53.61 7.14 -9.47
N LEU A 5 -52.28 7.09 -9.70
CA LEU A 5 -51.36 6.28 -8.88
C LEU A 5 -50.05 7.03 -8.63
N TRP A 6 -50.10 8.14 -7.90
CA TRP A 6 -48.92 8.81 -7.36
C TRP A 6 -49.23 9.45 -6.01
N TYR A 7 -48.81 8.79 -4.93
CA TYR A 7 -48.18 9.34 -3.71
C TYR A 7 -48.29 8.28 -2.60
N ASP A 8 -47.39 7.30 -2.62
CA ASP A 8 -47.03 6.57 -1.40
C ASP A 8 -45.69 7.11 -0.93
N GLY A 9 -45.74 7.88 0.16
CA GLY A 9 -44.58 8.44 0.86
C GLY A 9 -43.87 7.35 1.64
N GLY A 10 -43.20 6.44 0.94
CA GLY A 10 -42.26 5.48 1.51
C GLY A 10 -40.93 6.17 1.80
N GLY A 11 -40.81 6.76 3.00
CA GLY A 11 -39.53 7.22 3.52
C GLY A 11 -38.58 6.05 3.75
N SER A 12 -37.84 5.66 2.72
CA SER A 12 -36.69 4.76 2.86
C SER A 12 -35.60 5.52 3.59
N SER A 13 -35.50 5.29 4.90
CA SER A 13 -34.35 5.63 5.72
C SER A 13 -33.11 5.03 5.07
N SER A 14 -32.35 5.86 4.37
CA SER A 14 -31.01 5.53 3.90
C SER A 14 -30.17 5.23 5.13
N SER A 15 -29.98 3.94 5.41
CA SER A 15 -28.96 3.48 6.35
C SER A 15 -27.62 3.91 5.78
N SER A 16 -27.12 5.05 6.24
CA SER A 16 -25.75 5.49 6.04
C SER A 16 -24.86 4.39 6.58
N SER A 17 -24.38 3.55 5.66
CA SER A 17 -23.43 2.50 5.93
C SER A 17 -22.17 3.19 6.42
N SER A 18 -21.93 3.14 7.73
CA SER A 18 -20.72 3.64 8.40
C SER A 18 -19.51 2.86 7.90
N SER A 19 -19.06 3.17 6.68
CA SER A 19 -17.94 2.53 5.99
C SER A 19 -16.60 3.18 6.35
N SER A 20 -16.57 4.00 7.38
CA SER A 20 -15.51 4.97 7.58
C SER A 20 -14.76 4.74 8.88
N VAL A 21 -14.25 3.52 9.15
CA VAL A 21 -13.08 3.26 10.04
C VAL A 21 -12.67 1.77 10.18
N LEU A 22 -13.11 0.85 9.31
CA LEU A 22 -12.66 -0.56 9.34
C LEU A 22 -11.16 -0.76 9.04
N PHE A 23 -10.41 0.32 8.83
CA PHE A 23 -8.98 0.29 8.56
C PHE A 23 -8.14 -0.01 9.82
N LEU A 24 -8.59 0.42 11.00
CA LEU A 24 -7.89 0.27 12.29
C LEU A 24 -8.54 -0.74 13.25
N SER A 25 -9.55 -1.51 12.84
CA SER A 25 -10.10 -2.61 13.66
C SER A 25 -9.18 -3.84 13.63
N GLY A 26 -7.89 -3.62 13.89
CA GLY A 26 -6.86 -4.63 14.00
C GLY A 26 -6.17 -4.56 15.35
N ASP A 27 -5.35 -5.56 15.63
CA ASP A 27 -4.60 -5.74 16.88
C ASP A 27 -3.63 -4.56 17.12
N LEU A 28 -4.13 -3.52 17.78
CA LEU A 28 -3.40 -2.32 18.15
C LEU A 28 -2.19 -2.63 19.04
N PRO A 29 -2.30 -3.48 20.08
CA PRO A 29 -1.13 -3.93 20.85
C PRO A 29 -0.03 -4.52 19.98
N GLY A 30 -0.37 -5.44 19.06
CA GLY A 30 0.60 -6.04 18.14
C GLY A 30 1.23 -5.02 17.19
N PHE A 31 0.43 -4.08 16.68
CA PHE A 31 0.93 -2.99 15.84
C PHE A 31 1.92 -2.09 16.60
N LEU A 32 1.58 -1.69 17.83
CA LEU A 32 2.46 -0.86 18.66
C LEU A 32 3.76 -1.60 19.00
N LEU A 33 3.69 -2.90 19.32
CA LEU A 33 4.88 -3.70 19.57
C LEU A 33 5.80 -3.76 18.35
N LEU A 34 5.24 -4.00 17.15
CA LEU A 34 5.99 -4.01 15.89
C LEU A 34 6.62 -2.63 15.61
N ALA A 35 5.85 -1.55 15.81
CA ALA A 35 6.31 -0.19 15.62
C ALA A 35 7.47 0.16 16.59
N SER A 36 7.35 -0.20 17.86
CA SER A 36 8.40 -0.01 18.86
C SER A 36 9.65 -0.81 18.52
N ALA A 37 9.52 -2.08 18.13
CA ALA A 37 10.65 -2.91 17.74
C ALA A 37 11.39 -2.34 16.52
N ALA A 38 10.65 -1.93 15.49
CA ALA A 38 11.22 -1.28 14.31
C ALA A 38 11.89 0.05 14.68
N THR A 39 11.27 0.87 15.51
CA THR A 39 11.85 2.15 15.94
C THR A 39 13.15 1.97 16.70
N LEU A 40 13.24 0.98 17.57
CA LEU A 40 14.46 0.67 18.29
C LEU A 40 15.57 0.18 17.34
N ALA A 41 15.25 -0.75 16.44
CA ALA A 41 16.19 -1.30 15.48
C ALA A 41 16.73 -0.25 14.50
N TYR A 42 15.87 0.68 14.06
CA TYR A 42 16.21 1.74 13.12
C TYR A 42 16.62 3.05 13.79
N SER A 43 16.70 3.10 15.12
CA SER A 43 17.05 4.32 15.86
C SER A 43 18.30 5.08 15.34
N PRO A 44 19.35 4.43 14.79
CA PRO A 44 20.49 5.16 14.23
C PRO A 44 20.16 6.10 13.07
N ILE A 45 19.07 5.86 12.32
CA ILE A 45 18.69 6.72 11.18
C ILE A 45 18.34 8.15 11.61
N PHE A 46 17.91 8.35 12.86
CA PHE A 46 17.57 9.68 13.37
C PHE A 46 18.78 10.56 13.63
N SER A 47 19.96 9.97 13.70
CA SER A 47 21.24 10.67 13.78
C SER A 47 21.93 10.79 12.42
N ALA A 48 21.34 10.21 11.35
CA ALA A 48 21.86 10.30 10.01
C ALA A 48 21.46 11.62 9.35
N GLY A 49 22.33 12.12 8.46
CA GLY A 49 22.01 13.23 7.58
C GLY A 49 21.44 12.76 6.24
N PHE A 50 21.22 13.70 5.33
CA PHE A 50 20.99 13.38 3.92
C PHE A 50 22.24 12.72 3.31
N VAL A 51 22.05 11.66 2.53
CA VAL A 51 23.14 10.85 1.95
C VAL A 51 22.93 10.68 0.44
N TRP A 52 24.04 10.58 -0.30
CA TRP A 52 24.07 10.34 -1.75
C TRP A 52 23.16 11.31 -2.53
N ASP A 53 22.17 10.78 -3.25
CA ASP A 53 21.31 11.54 -4.14
C ASP A 53 20.14 12.25 -3.41
N ASP A 54 20.15 12.31 -2.08
CA ASP A 54 19.19 13.14 -1.33
C ASP A 54 19.33 14.63 -1.66
N SER A 55 20.42 15.05 -2.32
CA SER A 55 20.58 16.39 -2.89
C SER A 55 19.47 16.75 -3.88
N ILE A 56 18.85 15.76 -4.52
CA ILE A 56 17.67 16.00 -5.37
C ILE A 56 16.50 16.59 -4.58
N ILE A 57 16.46 16.39 -3.26
CA ILE A 57 15.46 16.96 -2.37
C ILE A 57 15.95 18.30 -1.83
N THR A 58 17.18 18.35 -1.33
CA THR A 58 17.72 19.56 -0.69
C THR A 58 17.89 20.71 -1.68
N ASP A 59 18.19 20.40 -2.93
CA ASP A 59 18.48 21.39 -3.97
C ASP A 59 17.27 21.66 -4.88
N SER A 60 16.18 20.90 -4.74
CA SER A 60 14.99 21.07 -5.58
C SER A 60 14.23 22.35 -5.22
N GLU A 61 14.20 23.28 -6.18
CA GLU A 61 13.36 24.47 -6.09
C GLU A 61 11.88 24.12 -5.95
N LEU A 62 11.42 22.99 -6.51
CA LEU A 62 10.02 22.58 -6.41
C LEU A 62 9.61 22.22 -4.98
N VAL A 63 10.49 21.56 -4.24
CA VAL A 63 10.24 21.22 -2.83
C VAL A 63 10.22 22.51 -1.98
N GLN A 64 11.14 23.43 -2.25
CA GLN A 64 11.28 24.65 -1.45
C GLN A 64 10.24 25.74 -1.78
N ARG A 65 9.74 25.80 -3.02
CA ARG A 65 8.74 26.78 -3.46
C ARG A 65 7.34 26.44 -2.99
N TRP A 66 6.56 27.46 -2.65
CA TRP A 66 5.19 27.27 -2.17
C TRP A 66 4.25 26.69 -3.25
N ASP A 67 4.41 27.16 -4.48
CA ASP A 67 3.66 26.73 -5.65
C ASP A 67 4.23 25.50 -6.35
N GLY A 68 5.37 24.96 -5.87
CA GLY A 68 6.09 23.87 -6.55
C GLY A 68 5.25 22.60 -6.69
N VAL A 69 4.42 22.28 -5.70
CA VAL A 69 3.48 21.15 -5.78
C VAL A 69 2.42 21.36 -6.88
N TYR A 70 1.97 22.60 -7.10
CA TYR A 70 1.01 22.87 -8.17
C TYR A 70 1.65 22.65 -9.54
N ASP A 71 2.87 23.13 -9.73
CA ASP A 71 3.60 22.95 -10.99
C ASP A 71 3.92 21.46 -11.25
N LEU A 72 4.24 20.71 -10.21
CA LEU A 72 4.47 19.26 -10.26
C LEU A 72 3.25 18.47 -10.80
N TRP A 73 2.04 18.83 -10.36
CA TRP A 73 0.81 18.12 -10.74
C TRP A 73 0.18 18.65 -12.04
N PHE A 74 0.24 19.96 -12.27
CA PHE A 74 -0.57 20.61 -13.32
C PHE A 74 0.25 21.30 -14.41
N ARG A 75 1.56 21.52 -14.20
CA ARG A 75 2.44 22.16 -15.18
C ARG A 75 3.78 21.42 -15.33
N PRO A 76 3.77 20.14 -15.75
CA PRO A 76 4.99 19.35 -15.88
C PRO A 76 6.01 19.94 -16.89
N SER A 77 5.56 20.81 -17.80
CA SER A 77 6.44 21.57 -18.71
C SER A 77 7.41 22.53 -18.00
N ASN A 78 7.13 22.89 -16.75
CA ASN A 78 7.96 23.80 -15.95
C ASN A 78 9.10 23.07 -15.21
N LEU A 79 9.10 21.73 -15.20
CA LEU A 79 10.05 20.89 -14.44
C LEU A 79 11.40 20.72 -15.16
N ARG A 80 11.88 21.77 -15.86
CA ARG A 80 12.99 21.68 -16.82
C ARG A 80 14.33 21.25 -16.22
N ASN A 81 14.50 21.44 -14.92
CA ASN A 81 15.73 21.12 -14.19
C ASN A 81 15.62 19.84 -13.34
N GLU A 82 14.46 19.18 -13.36
CA GLU A 82 14.22 17.98 -12.55
C GLU A 82 14.42 16.72 -13.39
N ILE A 83 15.28 15.84 -12.92
CA ILE A 83 15.66 14.61 -13.64
C ILE A 83 14.57 13.53 -13.47
N HIS A 84 13.79 13.59 -12.38
CA HIS A 84 12.84 12.53 -12.01
C HIS A 84 11.44 13.08 -11.75
N TYR A 85 10.44 12.49 -12.41
CA TYR A 85 9.03 12.83 -12.22
C TYR A 85 8.35 11.86 -11.24
N TRP A 86 8.35 12.21 -9.94
CA TRP A 86 7.68 11.44 -8.89
C TRP A 86 6.68 12.28 -8.08
N PRO A 87 5.48 12.60 -8.63
CA PRO A 87 4.57 13.57 -8.05
C PRO A 87 4.20 13.32 -6.59
N MET A 88 3.91 12.06 -6.25
CA MET A 88 3.55 11.70 -4.88
C MET A 88 4.71 11.87 -3.91
N VAL A 89 5.92 11.47 -4.30
CA VAL A 89 7.14 11.57 -3.47
C VAL A 89 7.52 13.02 -3.24
N TYR A 90 7.55 13.83 -4.30
CA TYR A 90 7.81 15.26 -4.17
C TYR A 90 6.72 15.99 -3.38
N THR A 91 5.46 15.52 -3.44
CA THR A 91 4.39 16.08 -2.60
C THR A 91 4.63 15.80 -1.11
N THR A 92 5.10 14.60 -0.74
CA THR A 92 5.44 14.31 0.66
C THR A 92 6.64 15.16 1.10
N PHE A 93 7.69 15.26 0.27
CA PHE A 93 8.85 16.09 0.60
C PHE A 93 8.53 17.58 0.67
N TRP A 94 7.66 18.09 -0.20
CA TRP A 94 7.17 19.46 -0.14
C TRP A 94 6.46 19.72 1.19
N LEU A 95 5.62 18.79 1.64
CA LEU A 95 4.96 18.89 2.95
C LEU A 95 5.96 18.80 4.11
N GLU A 96 6.87 17.83 4.06
CA GLU A 96 7.92 17.64 5.06
C GLU A 96 8.82 18.87 5.19
N TYR A 97 9.18 19.52 4.06
CA TYR A 97 9.95 20.77 4.06
C TYR A 97 9.21 21.91 4.74
N ARG A 98 7.88 21.99 4.63
CA ARG A 98 7.08 23.01 5.35
C ARG A 98 7.05 22.80 6.85
N LEU A 99 7.16 21.56 7.29
CA LEU A 99 7.08 21.19 8.70
C LEU A 99 8.44 21.20 9.39
N TYR A 100 9.48 20.76 8.68
CA TYR A 100 10.80 20.47 9.25
C TYR A 100 11.93 21.24 8.55
N GLY A 101 11.68 21.93 7.44
CA GLY A 101 12.75 22.53 6.64
C GLY A 101 13.71 21.47 6.11
N LEU A 102 15.02 21.72 6.17
CA LEU A 102 16.06 20.75 5.78
C LEU A 102 16.59 19.95 6.98
N GLU A 103 15.79 19.76 8.04
CA GLU A 103 16.16 18.85 9.13
C GLU A 103 15.88 17.39 8.75
N PRO A 104 16.89 16.51 8.60
CA PRO A 104 16.72 15.13 8.14
C PRO A 104 15.81 14.28 9.03
N PHE A 105 15.72 14.61 10.32
CA PHE A 105 14.95 13.86 11.31
C PHE A 105 13.51 13.59 10.86
N GLY A 106 12.81 14.63 10.38
CA GLY A 106 11.41 14.50 9.95
C GLY A 106 11.25 13.54 8.78
N TYR A 107 12.18 13.59 7.83
CA TYR A 107 12.17 12.75 6.65
C TYR A 107 12.36 11.27 6.99
N HIS A 108 13.37 10.96 7.82
CA HIS A 108 13.59 9.60 8.30
C HIS A 108 12.41 9.08 9.13
N ALA A 109 11.80 9.93 9.97
CA ALA A 109 10.63 9.55 10.77
C ALA A 109 9.45 9.11 9.91
N VAL A 110 9.15 9.87 8.85
CA VAL A 110 8.07 9.49 7.92
C VAL A 110 8.45 8.22 7.14
N ASN A 111 9.72 8.01 6.76
CA ASN A 111 10.17 6.77 6.06
C ASN A 111 9.95 5.54 6.94
N LEU A 112 10.36 5.62 8.20
CA LEU A 112 10.14 4.57 9.17
C LEU A 112 8.64 4.32 9.41
N ALA A 113 7.84 5.37 9.52
CA ALA A 113 6.39 5.23 9.69
C ALA A 113 5.74 4.48 8.52
N LEU A 114 6.10 4.83 7.27
CA LEU A 114 5.64 4.10 6.08
C LEU A 114 6.08 2.64 6.10
N HIS A 115 7.31 2.34 6.51
CA HIS A 115 7.81 0.97 6.60
C HIS A 115 7.09 0.13 7.66
N VAL A 116 6.80 0.72 8.83
CA VAL A 116 5.97 0.08 9.87
C VAL A 116 4.56 -0.21 9.33
N MET A 117 3.96 0.75 8.63
CA MET A 117 2.65 0.55 7.99
C MET A 117 2.70 -0.59 6.96
N ASN A 118 3.72 -0.61 6.10
CA ASN A 118 3.92 -1.68 5.12
C ASN A 118 4.06 -3.04 5.79
N SER A 119 4.86 -3.13 6.84
CA SER A 119 5.07 -4.36 7.62
C SER A 119 3.76 -4.89 8.20
N TYR A 120 2.93 -3.99 8.74
CA TYR A 120 1.61 -4.36 9.23
C TYR A 120 0.65 -4.79 8.11
N LEU A 121 0.69 -4.13 6.95
CA LEU A 121 -0.12 -4.53 5.80
C LEU A 121 0.31 -5.89 5.23
N VAL A 122 1.60 -6.23 5.26
CA VAL A 122 2.09 -7.57 4.91
C VAL A 122 1.39 -8.64 5.76
N ARG A 123 1.30 -8.45 7.07
CA ARG A 123 0.51 -9.36 7.95
C ARG A 123 -0.94 -9.47 7.48
N ARG A 124 -1.59 -8.34 7.14
CA ARG A 124 -3.00 -8.34 6.70
C ARG A 124 -3.17 -9.09 5.39
N VAL A 125 -2.24 -8.95 4.44
CA VAL A 125 -2.23 -9.73 3.19
C VAL A 125 -2.05 -11.21 3.49
N LEU A 126 -1.11 -11.60 4.35
CA LEU A 126 -0.88 -13.00 4.72
C LEU A 126 -2.10 -13.63 5.40
N ASN A 127 -2.77 -12.91 6.29
CA ASN A 127 -4.02 -13.37 6.91
C ASN A 127 -5.12 -13.55 5.85
N LYS A 128 -5.22 -12.69 4.84
CA LYS A 128 -6.16 -12.87 3.73
C LYS A 128 -5.83 -14.10 2.87
N LEU A 129 -4.55 -14.45 2.75
CA LEU A 129 -4.09 -15.64 2.03
C LEU A 129 -4.24 -16.94 2.83
N GLY A 130 -4.77 -16.88 4.06
CA GLY A 130 -5.03 -18.05 4.91
C GLY A 130 -3.86 -18.46 5.81
N ALA A 131 -2.85 -17.60 5.99
CA ALA A 131 -1.80 -17.86 6.97
C ALA A 131 -2.33 -17.71 8.40
N ASN A 132 -1.82 -18.56 9.31
CA ASN A 132 -2.12 -18.48 10.73
C ASN A 132 -1.59 -17.17 11.32
N ASP A 133 -2.26 -16.62 12.33
CA ASP A 133 -1.91 -15.30 12.88
C ASP A 133 -0.46 -15.23 13.39
N SER A 134 0.04 -16.29 14.05
CA SER A 134 1.43 -16.37 14.51
C SER A 134 2.45 -16.33 13.37
N SER A 135 2.17 -17.03 12.26
CA SER A 135 3.06 -17.05 11.09
C SER A 135 3.07 -15.69 10.38
N SER A 136 1.92 -15.04 10.29
CA SER A 136 1.80 -13.70 9.70
C SER A 136 2.49 -12.63 10.54
N TRP A 137 2.41 -12.72 11.87
CA TRP A 137 3.17 -11.84 12.78
C TRP A 137 4.67 -12.06 12.68
N LEU A 138 5.11 -13.32 12.60
CA LEU A 138 6.52 -13.64 12.41
C LEU A 138 7.04 -13.07 11.09
N ALA A 139 6.32 -13.29 9.98
CA ALA A 139 6.70 -12.76 8.68
C ALA A 139 6.73 -11.22 8.65
N ALA A 140 5.75 -10.55 9.25
CA ALA A 140 5.75 -9.09 9.38
C ALA A 140 6.92 -8.57 10.23
N SER A 141 7.28 -9.29 11.30
CA SER A 141 8.41 -8.93 12.17
C SER A 141 9.73 -9.12 11.45
N ILE A 142 9.89 -10.21 10.71
CA ILE A 142 11.05 -10.45 9.85
C ILE A 142 11.16 -9.33 8.82
N PHE A 143 10.07 -9.02 8.09
CA PHE A 143 10.06 -7.95 7.10
C PHE A 143 10.39 -6.57 7.70
N ALA A 144 9.85 -6.26 8.89
CA ALA A 144 10.11 -4.99 9.57
C ALA A 144 11.59 -4.86 9.98
N LEU A 145 12.19 -5.92 10.51
CA LEU A 145 13.54 -5.92 11.08
C LEU A 145 14.63 -6.39 10.11
N HIS A 146 14.27 -6.73 8.87
CA HIS A 146 15.22 -7.28 7.90
C HIS A 146 16.27 -6.22 7.49
N PRO A 147 17.58 -6.54 7.54
CA PRO A 147 18.64 -5.59 7.21
C PRO A 147 18.58 -5.11 5.75
N ALA A 148 18.09 -5.93 4.81
CA ALA A 148 17.93 -5.50 3.41
C ALA A 148 16.92 -4.35 3.23
N ARG A 149 16.08 -4.05 4.24
CA ARG A 149 15.16 -2.90 4.19
C ARG A 149 15.81 -1.61 4.68
N VAL A 150 17.03 -1.66 5.21
CA VAL A 150 17.74 -0.48 5.70
C VAL A 150 17.98 0.54 4.60
N GLU A 151 18.33 0.11 3.39
CA GLU A 151 18.52 1.01 2.26
C GLU A 151 17.23 1.79 1.95
N SER A 152 16.10 1.09 1.85
CA SER A 152 14.81 1.73 1.56
C SER A 152 14.28 2.65 2.67
N VAL A 153 14.72 2.48 3.92
CA VAL A 153 14.21 3.24 5.08
C VAL A 153 15.16 4.37 5.47
N ALA A 154 16.47 4.08 5.51
CA ALA A 154 17.49 5.03 5.91
C ALA A 154 17.79 6.06 4.82
N TRP A 155 17.72 5.69 3.54
CA TRP A 155 17.93 6.64 2.45
C TRP A 155 16.65 7.43 2.18
N VAL A 156 16.69 8.77 2.29
CA VAL A 156 15.47 9.58 2.25
C VAL A 156 14.78 9.47 0.89
N ILE A 157 15.54 9.59 -0.21
CA ILE A 157 14.99 9.52 -1.56
C ILE A 157 14.37 8.16 -1.92
N GLU A 158 14.72 7.09 -1.20
CA GLU A 158 14.06 5.78 -1.31
C GLU A 158 12.63 5.77 -0.76
N ARG A 159 12.11 6.93 -0.33
CA ARG A 159 10.68 7.22 -0.14
C ARG A 159 9.82 6.64 -1.26
N LYS A 160 10.28 6.71 -2.52
CA LYS A 160 9.57 6.18 -3.69
C LYS A 160 9.21 4.70 -3.57
N ASP A 161 10.10 3.90 -2.98
CA ASP A 161 9.93 2.46 -2.83
C ASP A 161 9.01 2.13 -1.65
N VAL A 162 9.19 2.79 -0.51
CA VAL A 162 8.32 2.57 0.65
C VAL A 162 6.89 3.09 0.42
N LEU A 163 6.73 4.20 -0.31
CA LEU A 163 5.43 4.78 -0.62
C LEU A 163 4.67 3.96 -1.68
N SER A 164 5.35 3.51 -2.73
CA SER A 164 4.75 2.61 -3.73
C SER A 164 4.36 1.26 -3.11
N GLY A 165 5.21 0.71 -2.23
CA GLY A 165 4.91 -0.47 -1.44
C GLY A 165 3.64 -0.32 -0.60
N LEU A 166 3.44 0.85 0.02
CA LEU A 166 2.21 1.15 0.77
C LEU A 166 0.98 1.06 -0.11
N PHE A 167 0.94 1.79 -1.21
CA PHE A 167 -0.23 1.79 -2.10
C PHE A 167 -0.51 0.41 -2.69
N TYR A 168 0.54 -0.34 -3.04
CA TYR A 168 0.42 -1.70 -3.53
C TYR A 168 -0.22 -2.64 -2.48
N LEU A 169 0.30 -2.64 -1.24
CA LEU A 169 -0.22 -3.48 -0.17
C LEU A 169 -1.65 -3.05 0.24
N LEU A 170 -1.94 -1.75 0.24
CA LEU A 170 -3.30 -1.24 0.45
C LEU A 170 -4.29 -1.79 -0.58
N ALA A 171 -3.90 -1.77 -1.86
CA ALA A 171 -4.72 -2.33 -2.92
C ALA A 171 -4.98 -3.82 -2.70
N LEU A 172 -3.96 -4.60 -2.35
CA LEU A 172 -4.11 -6.04 -2.05
C LEU A 172 -5.02 -6.30 -0.84
N VAL A 173 -4.84 -5.55 0.26
CA VAL A 173 -5.69 -5.68 1.45
C VAL A 173 -7.13 -5.31 1.13
N ARG A 174 -7.38 -4.36 0.23
CA ARG A 174 -8.74 -3.95 -0.13
C ARG A 174 -9.40 -4.87 -1.17
N HIS A 175 -8.61 -5.58 -1.96
CA HIS A 175 -9.09 -6.46 -3.01
C HIS A 175 -9.93 -7.62 -2.43
N PRO A 176 -11.20 -7.79 -2.86
CA PRO A 176 -12.13 -8.75 -2.26
C PRO A 176 -11.66 -10.21 -2.34
N SER A 177 -11.09 -10.63 -3.47
CA SER A 177 -10.81 -12.04 -3.77
C SER A 177 -9.39 -12.52 -3.44
N VAL A 178 -8.65 -11.76 -2.61
CA VAL A 178 -7.35 -12.26 -2.09
C VAL A 178 -7.53 -13.40 -1.07
N GLY A 179 -8.78 -13.70 -0.65
CA GLY A 179 -9.08 -14.80 0.28
C GLY A 179 -10.33 -15.63 -0.04
N GLY A 180 -10.84 -15.60 -1.27
CA GLY A 180 -12.02 -16.36 -1.67
C GLY A 180 -11.84 -16.93 -3.06
N VAL A 181 -11.47 -18.21 -3.14
CA VAL A 181 -11.94 -19.03 -4.26
C VAL A 181 -13.28 -19.53 -3.78
N ASP A 182 -14.32 -18.78 -4.09
CA ASP A 182 -15.67 -19.13 -3.69
C ASP A 182 -15.99 -20.52 -4.24
N GLU A 183 -16.23 -21.46 -3.33
CA GLU A 183 -16.85 -22.76 -3.61
C GLU A 183 -18.22 -22.61 -4.31
N GLU A 184 -18.75 -21.39 -4.35
CA GLU A 184 -19.99 -21.00 -4.99
C GLU A 184 -19.92 -21.02 -6.52
N GLU A 185 -18.76 -20.72 -7.13
CA GLU A 185 -18.58 -20.89 -8.59
C GLU A 185 -18.33 -22.37 -8.96
N ALA A 186 -17.85 -23.19 -8.00
CA ALA A 186 -17.77 -24.64 -8.17
C ALA A 186 -19.12 -25.34 -8.01
N ALA A 187 -20.01 -24.82 -7.16
CA ALA A 187 -21.37 -25.33 -6.97
C ALA A 187 -22.34 -24.87 -8.07
N SER A 188 -22.20 -23.64 -8.57
CA SER A 188 -22.99 -23.18 -9.73
C SER A 188 -22.50 -23.83 -11.02
N ALA A 189 -21.18 -24.02 -11.20
CA ALA A 189 -20.63 -24.72 -12.36
C ALA A 189 -20.86 -26.25 -12.32
N SER A 190 -21.03 -26.88 -11.16
CA SER A 190 -21.38 -28.32 -11.10
C SER A 190 -22.82 -28.58 -11.51
N SER A 191 -23.74 -27.64 -11.27
CA SER A 191 -25.12 -27.74 -11.73
C SER A 191 -25.29 -27.47 -13.23
N SER A 192 -24.36 -26.74 -13.85
CA SER A 192 -24.40 -26.38 -15.28
C SER A 192 -23.44 -27.18 -16.17
N SER A 193 -22.51 -27.98 -15.62
CA SER A 193 -21.51 -28.73 -16.42
C SER A 193 -21.90 -30.16 -16.78
N GLU A 194 -23.13 -30.61 -16.51
CA GLU A 194 -23.66 -31.83 -17.14
C GLU A 194 -24.17 -31.57 -18.57
N ALA A 195 -24.18 -30.31 -19.02
CA ALA A 195 -24.46 -29.92 -20.40
C ALA A 195 -23.26 -29.17 -21.01
N GLU A 196 -22.70 -29.76 -22.06
CA GLU A 196 -21.71 -29.19 -23.00
C GLU A 196 -20.22 -29.12 -22.59
N GLY A 197 -19.45 -30.07 -23.16
CA GLY A 197 -18.30 -29.69 -23.98
C GLY A 197 -17.08 -29.12 -23.26
N GLY A 198 -16.55 -29.86 -22.28
CA GLY A 198 -15.31 -29.51 -21.59
C GLY A 198 -14.04 -29.85 -22.38
N ASN A 199 -13.15 -28.86 -22.57
CA ASN A 199 -11.72 -29.02 -22.22
C ASN A 199 -10.92 -27.69 -22.22
N ASP A 200 -11.27 -26.73 -23.07
CA ASP A 200 -10.35 -25.60 -23.36
C ASP A 200 -10.40 -24.46 -22.34
N LYS A 201 -11.57 -24.11 -21.80
CA LYS A 201 -11.71 -22.96 -20.88
C LYS A 201 -11.15 -23.22 -19.48
N ARG A 202 -11.16 -24.49 -19.04
CA ARG A 202 -10.65 -24.91 -17.72
C ARG A 202 -9.13 -24.85 -17.62
N HIS A 203 -8.43 -24.91 -18.76
CA HIS A 203 -6.97 -24.85 -18.83
C HIS A 203 -6.43 -23.41 -18.81
N SER A 204 -7.17 -22.46 -19.41
CA SER A 204 -6.75 -21.05 -19.49
C SER A 204 -6.84 -20.33 -18.13
N ALA A 205 -7.95 -20.51 -17.40
CA ALA A 205 -8.13 -19.90 -16.08
C ALA A 205 -7.10 -20.42 -15.07
N LYS A 206 -6.86 -21.74 -15.01
CA LYS A 206 -5.84 -22.33 -14.11
C LYS A 206 -4.42 -21.82 -14.38
N LYS A 207 -4.08 -21.53 -15.65
CA LYS A 207 -2.78 -20.93 -16.00
C LYS A 207 -2.66 -19.50 -15.47
N GLN A 208 -3.70 -18.68 -15.61
CA GLN A 208 -3.68 -17.27 -15.24
C GLN A 208 -3.46 -17.05 -13.72
N TRP A 209 -3.98 -17.96 -12.89
CA TRP A 209 -3.78 -17.95 -11.42
C TRP A 209 -2.44 -18.52 -10.96
N GLY A 210 -1.81 -19.39 -11.77
CA GLY A 210 -0.44 -19.83 -11.55
C GLY A 210 0.54 -18.65 -11.61
N TYR A 211 0.32 -17.71 -12.52
CA TYR A 211 1.16 -16.51 -12.66
C TYR A 211 1.03 -15.54 -11.49
N VAL A 212 -0.14 -15.36 -10.88
CA VAL A 212 -0.28 -14.46 -9.71
C VAL A 212 0.35 -15.07 -8.46
N ARG A 213 0.16 -16.38 -8.23
CA ARG A 213 0.81 -17.09 -7.12
C ARG A 213 2.32 -17.19 -7.31
N ALA A 214 2.77 -17.44 -8.54
CA ALA A 214 4.19 -17.45 -8.87
C ALA A 214 4.79 -16.04 -8.78
N ALA A 215 4.15 -14.99 -9.31
CA ALA A 215 4.63 -13.61 -9.23
C ALA A 215 4.73 -13.12 -7.78
N LEU A 216 3.79 -13.47 -6.91
CA LEU A 216 3.87 -13.17 -5.48
C LEU A 216 4.99 -13.97 -4.77
N GLY A 217 5.23 -15.22 -5.19
CA GLY A 217 6.38 -16.01 -4.71
C GLY A 217 7.73 -15.47 -5.21
N TYR A 218 7.80 -15.00 -6.45
CA TYR A 218 9.01 -14.43 -7.05
C TYR A 218 9.28 -13.00 -6.56
N CYS A 219 8.26 -12.19 -6.22
CA CYS A 219 8.47 -10.91 -5.53
C CYS A 219 8.96 -11.10 -4.08
N ALA A 220 8.54 -12.17 -3.38
CA ALA A 220 9.09 -12.50 -2.06
C ALA A 220 10.54 -13.03 -2.13
N LEU A 221 10.94 -13.64 -3.25
CA LEU A 221 12.33 -14.05 -3.49
C LEU A 221 13.21 -12.94 -4.12
N GLY A 222 12.62 -11.96 -4.81
CA GLY A 222 13.33 -10.86 -5.46
C GLY A 222 13.50 -9.60 -4.59
N MET A 223 13.02 -9.65 -3.34
CA MET A 223 13.29 -8.65 -2.30
C MET A 223 14.31 -9.15 -1.25
N LEU A 224 15.08 -10.19 -1.61
CA LEU A 224 16.31 -10.65 -0.95
C LEU A 224 17.50 -10.29 -1.85
#